data_AF-A0A7V3CDB8-F1
#
_entry.id   AF-A0A7V3CDB8-F1
#
_cell.length_a   1.000
_cell.length_b   1.000
_cell.length_c   1.000
_cell.angle_alpha   90.00
_cell.angle_beta   90.00
_cell.angle_gamma   90.00
#
_symmetry.space_group_name_H-M   'P 1'
#
loop_
_entity.id
_entity.type
_entity.pdbx_description
1 polymer ?
#
loop_
_entity_poly.entity_id
_entity_poly.type
_entity_poly.pdbx_seq_one_letter_code
_entity_poly.pdbx_strand_id
1 'polypeptide(L)'
;MSFINYQQKEINFKIVYYGPAQSGKTTCLEYLFEKTKGSSKSKLIQQESNERTLFFDFMPLFLSEVDGYKTRFHLYTVPGQVLYEDSRKLILKGVDGIVFVADSSVDQMEANLRSLESLQTNLTEQALSL
;
A
#
# COMPACT_ATOMS: atom_id res chain seq x y z
N MET A 1 11.71 -6.19 -3.40
CA MET A 1 12.48 -7.31 -2.81
C MET A 1 12.28 -7.21 -1.32
N SER A 2 11.63 -8.21 -0.76
CA SER A 2 11.22 -8.26 0.64
C SER A 2 12.41 -8.15 1.59
N PHE A 3 12.22 -7.48 2.71
CA PHE A 3 13.27 -7.28 3.70
C PHE A 3 13.26 -8.41 4.75
N ILE A 4 14.37 -9.15 4.84
CA ILE A 4 14.51 -10.26 5.80
C ILE A 4 15.34 -9.78 7.00
N ASN A 5 14.72 -9.79 8.18
CA ASN A 5 15.39 -9.57 9.45
C ASN A 5 15.78 -10.90 10.07
N TYR A 6 17.04 -11.29 9.92
CA TYR A 6 17.59 -12.54 10.45
C TYR A 6 17.63 -12.60 11.98
N GLN A 7 17.85 -11.46 12.65
CA GLN A 7 17.92 -11.42 14.13
C GLN A 7 16.54 -11.65 14.76
N GLN A 8 15.50 -11.05 14.19
CA GLN A 8 14.12 -11.19 14.67
C GLN A 8 13.38 -12.38 14.05
N LYS A 9 13.98 -13.05 13.06
CA LYS A 9 13.34 -14.06 12.21
C LYS A 9 12.03 -13.56 11.61
N GLU A 10 12.08 -12.38 10.97
CA GLU A 10 10.91 -11.78 10.32
C GLU A 10 11.16 -11.52 8.83
N ILE A 11 10.20 -11.87 7.98
CA ILE A 11 10.16 -11.50 6.57
C ILE A 11 9.12 -10.39 6.40
N ASN A 12 9.54 -9.24 5.87
CA ASN A 12 8.69 -8.07 5.72
C ASN A 12 8.29 -7.90 4.25
N PHE A 13 6.99 -7.84 4.01
CA PHE A 13 6.40 -7.61 2.70
C PHE A 13 5.75 -6.25 2.62
N LYS A 14 6.04 -5.48 1.59
CA LYS A 14 5.41 -4.18 1.35
C LYS A 14 4.28 -4.31 0.32
N ILE A 15 3.05 -4.04 0.73
CA ILE A 15 1.87 -4.03 -0.14
C ILE A 15 1.34 -2.60 -0.28
N VAL A 16 1.15 -2.12 -1.50
CA VAL A 16 0.64 -0.78 -1.79
C VAL A 16 -0.76 -0.85 -2.40
N TYR A 17 -1.73 -0.22 -1.74
CA TYR A 17 -3.05 0.05 -2.29
C TYR A 17 -2.97 1.29 -3.17
N TYR A 18 -3.24 1.12 -4.46
CA TYR A 18 -3.12 2.14 -5.50
C TYR A 18 -4.44 2.32 -6.24
N GLY A 19 -4.71 3.49 -6.82
CA GLY A 19 -5.97 3.77 -7.52
C GLY A 19 -6.37 5.25 -7.45
N PRO A 20 -7.42 5.67 -8.18
CA PRO A 20 -7.82 7.07 -8.25
C PRO A 20 -8.30 7.63 -6.90
N ALA A 21 -8.39 8.95 -6.77
CA ALA A 21 -8.90 9.57 -5.55
C ALA A 21 -10.28 9.01 -5.18
N GLN A 22 -10.56 8.86 -3.88
CA GLN A 22 -11.85 8.40 -3.35
C GLN A 22 -12.32 6.99 -3.77
N SER A 23 -11.47 6.20 -4.45
CA SER A 23 -11.82 4.82 -4.86
C SER A 23 -12.01 3.80 -3.72
N GLY A 24 -11.88 4.20 -2.45
CA GLY A 24 -12.06 3.31 -1.29
C GLY A 24 -10.79 2.68 -0.72
N LYS A 25 -9.58 3.08 -1.18
CA LYS A 25 -8.30 2.55 -0.66
C LYS A 25 -8.19 2.60 0.88
N THR A 26 -8.46 3.76 1.47
CA THR A 26 -8.42 3.95 2.94
C THR A 26 -9.47 3.08 3.63
N THR A 27 -10.68 3.02 3.09
CA THR A 27 -11.76 2.16 3.59
C THR A 27 -11.38 0.68 3.58
N CYS A 28 -10.66 0.21 2.55
CA CYS A 28 -10.14 -1.16 2.53
C CYS A 28 -9.16 -1.43 3.68
N LEU A 29 -8.26 -0.50 3.96
CA LEU A 29 -7.27 -0.63 5.03
C LEU A 29 -7.90 -0.52 6.42
N GLU A 30 -8.83 0.41 6.61
CA GLU A 30 -9.62 0.53 7.85
C GLU A 30 -10.45 -0.73 8.13
N TYR A 31 -11.11 -1.27 7.10
CA TYR A 31 -11.88 -2.51 7.23
C TYR A 31 -10.98 -3.68 7.64
N LEU A 32 -9.84 -3.84 6.97
CA LEU A 32 -8.89 -4.91 7.26
C LEU A 32 -8.29 -4.74 8.67
N PHE A 33 -8.05 -3.50 9.10
CA PHE A 33 -7.63 -3.17 10.46
C PHE A 33 -8.67 -3.62 11.50
N GLU A 34 -9.94 -3.25 11.32
CA GLU A 34 -11.00 -3.65 12.26
C GLU A 34 -11.18 -5.17 12.33
N LYS A 35 -10.97 -5.90 11.21
CA LYS A 35 -11.04 -7.36 11.19
C LYS A 35 -9.85 -8.06 11.86
N THR A 36 -8.74 -7.37 12.04
CA THR A 36 -7.49 -7.96 12.54
C THR A 36 -7.09 -7.46 13.93
N LYS A 37 -7.82 -6.46 14.46
CA LYS A 37 -7.66 -5.82 15.77
C LYS A 37 -7.57 -6.77 16.97
N GLY A 38 -8.15 -7.98 16.88
CA GLY A 38 -8.04 -9.02 17.92
C GLY A 38 -6.75 -9.85 17.87
N SER A 39 -5.99 -9.75 16.79
CA SER A 39 -4.69 -10.40 16.60
C SER A 39 -3.60 -9.39 16.96
N SER A 40 -3.28 -9.32 18.25
CA SER A 40 -2.21 -8.50 18.86
C SER A 40 -1.13 -8.03 17.89
N LYS A 41 -1.20 -6.76 17.42
CA LYS A 41 -0.13 -5.86 16.90
C LYS A 41 -0.56 -4.94 15.74
N SER A 42 -1.81 -4.95 15.26
CA SER A 42 -2.29 -3.97 14.29
C SER A 42 -2.33 -2.55 14.90
N LYS A 43 -1.63 -1.57 14.32
CA LYS A 43 -1.73 -0.15 14.70
C LYS A 43 -1.78 0.73 13.45
N LEU A 44 -2.94 1.30 13.18
CA LEU A 44 -3.09 2.35 12.17
C LEU A 44 -2.26 3.58 12.58
N ILE A 45 -1.34 4.04 11.74
CA ILE A 45 -0.51 5.22 12.00
C ILE A 45 -0.75 6.23 10.90
N GLN A 46 -1.56 7.26 11.16
CA GLN A 46 -1.70 8.37 10.24
C GLN A 46 -0.52 9.34 10.49
N GLN A 47 0.42 9.43 9.56
CA GLN A 47 1.54 10.36 9.64
C GLN A 47 1.31 11.56 8.72
N GLU A 48 1.13 12.73 9.30
CA GLU A 48 1.08 14.00 8.58
C GLU A 48 2.48 14.61 8.57
N SER A 49 3.01 14.97 7.40
CA SER A 49 4.22 15.78 7.26
C SER A 49 3.84 17.11 6.63
N ASN A 50 4.38 18.21 7.17
CA ASN A 50 4.00 19.61 6.90
C ASN A 50 4.10 20.06 5.43
N GLU A 51 4.61 19.24 4.51
CA GLU A 51 4.73 19.64 3.09
C GLU A 51 4.13 18.64 2.10
N ARG A 52 3.98 17.36 2.47
CA ARG A 52 3.49 16.28 1.58
C ARG A 52 2.83 15.20 2.43
N THR A 53 1.51 15.25 2.55
CA THR A 53 0.75 14.31 3.40
C THR A 53 0.85 12.88 2.87
N LEU A 54 1.66 12.06 3.54
CA LEU A 54 1.81 10.62 3.31
C LEU A 54 0.96 9.87 4.35
N PHE A 55 -0.33 9.70 4.07
CA PHE A 55 -1.15 8.78 4.85
C PHE A 55 -0.74 7.35 4.54
N PHE A 56 -0.08 6.64 5.46
CA PHE A 56 0.13 5.20 5.32
C PHE A 56 -0.52 4.43 6.46
N ASP A 57 -1.45 3.55 6.13
CA ASP A 57 -2.09 2.70 7.12
C ASP A 57 -1.24 1.44 7.37
N PHE A 58 -0.30 1.55 8.31
CA PHE A 58 0.54 0.44 8.74
C PHE A 58 -0.28 -0.63 9.47
N MET A 59 -0.23 -1.88 9.02
CA MET A 59 -0.84 -2.98 9.75
C MET A 59 -0.02 -4.26 9.61
N PRO A 60 0.78 -4.64 10.62
CA PRO A 60 1.50 -5.89 10.61
C PRO A 60 0.52 -7.07 10.75
N LEU A 61 0.30 -7.78 9.65
CA LEU A 61 -0.39 -9.07 9.67
C LEU A 61 0.63 -10.20 9.84
N PHE A 62 0.42 -11.00 10.89
CA PHE A 62 1.11 -12.28 11.07
C PHE A 62 0.18 -13.36 10.51
N LEU A 63 0.46 -13.82 9.29
CA LEU A 63 -0.36 -14.84 8.63
C LEU A 63 0.14 -16.26 8.94
N SER A 64 1.45 -16.49 8.90
CA SER A 64 2.07 -17.79 9.18
C SER A 64 3.60 -17.70 9.34
N GLU A 65 4.24 -18.79 9.77
CA GLU A 65 5.69 -18.94 9.69
C GLU A 65 6.09 -19.63 8.39
N VAL A 66 7.12 -19.11 7.71
CA VAL A 66 7.74 -19.72 6.53
C VAL A 66 9.18 -20.03 6.90
N ASP A 67 9.56 -21.31 6.88
CA ASP A 67 10.90 -21.78 7.27
C ASP A 67 11.40 -21.23 8.62
N GLY A 68 10.48 -21.09 9.59
CA GLY A 68 10.77 -20.55 10.92
C GLY A 68 10.92 -19.02 10.99
N TYR A 69 10.56 -18.30 9.93
CA TYR A 69 10.43 -16.85 9.90
C TYR A 69 8.96 -16.43 9.98
N LYS A 70 8.66 -15.44 10.82
CA LYS A 70 7.35 -14.80 10.88
C LYS A 70 7.18 -13.86 9.70
N THR A 71 6.08 -14.01 8.94
CA THR A 71 5.75 -13.06 7.87
C THR A 71 5.08 -11.83 8.47
N ARG A 72 5.52 -10.64 8.09
CA ARG A 72 4.94 -9.35 8.46
C ARG A 72 4.60 -8.57 7.20
N PHE A 73 3.33 -8.21 7.05
CA PHE A 73 2.88 -7.37 5.95
C PHE A 73 2.86 -5.90 6.37
N HIS A 74 3.38 -5.02 5.55
CA HIS A 74 3.29 -3.57 5.70
C HIS A 74 2.39 -3.06 4.59
N LEU A 75 1.19 -2.63 4.96
CA LEU A 75 0.22 -2.07 4.02
C LEU A 75 0.43 -0.56 3.93
N TYR A 76 0.32 -0.02 2.72
CA TYR A 76 0.46 1.40 2.44
C TYR A 76 -0.65 1.82 1.49
N THR A 77 -1.10 3.06 1.62
CA THR A 77 -1.93 3.74 0.61
C THR A 77 -1.32 5.11 0.36
N VAL A 78 -1.76 5.79 -0.70
CA VAL A 78 -1.44 7.20 -0.95
C VAL A 78 -2.69 7.92 -1.44
N PRO A 79 -2.80 9.24 -1.19
CA PRO A 79 -3.87 10.05 -1.76
C PRO A 79 -3.90 9.90 -3.29
N GLY A 80 -5.09 9.61 -3.82
CA GLY A 80 -5.25 9.38 -5.25
C GLY A 80 -5.30 10.66 -6.10
N GLN A 81 -5.02 11.84 -5.55
CA GLN A 81 -5.07 13.10 -6.30
C GLN A 81 -3.77 13.29 -7.12
N VAL A 82 -3.89 13.95 -8.28
CA VAL A 82 -2.76 14.18 -9.22
C VAL A 82 -1.63 15.00 -8.60
N LEU A 83 -1.93 15.85 -7.61
CA LEU A 83 -0.95 16.67 -6.89
C LEU A 83 0.14 15.85 -6.16
N TYR A 84 -0.11 14.56 -5.92
CA TYR A 84 0.76 13.69 -5.10
C TYR A 84 1.54 12.66 -5.93
N GLU A 85 1.85 12.93 -7.20
CA GLU A 85 2.65 12.02 -8.04
C GLU A 85 4.02 11.68 -7.44
N ASP A 86 4.73 12.66 -6.86
CA ASP A 86 5.99 12.40 -6.16
C ASP A 86 5.82 11.41 -5.00
N SER A 87 4.74 11.53 -4.23
CA SER A 87 4.42 10.62 -3.13
C SER A 87 4.06 9.23 -3.65
N ARG A 88 3.33 9.14 -4.78
CA ARG A 88 3.00 7.88 -5.47
C ARG A 88 4.27 7.16 -5.97
N LYS A 89 5.23 7.89 -6.51
CA LYS A 89 6.55 7.34 -6.88
C LYS A 89 7.30 6.84 -5.65
N LEU A 90 7.37 7.65 -4.60
CA LEU A 90 8.10 7.31 -3.39
C LEU A 90 7.53 6.06 -2.70
N ILE A 91 6.20 5.94 -2.61
CA ILE A 91 5.57 4.82 -1.92
C ILE A 91 5.77 3.49 -2.64
N LEU A 92 5.97 3.49 -3.97
CA LEU A 92 6.20 2.26 -4.73
C LEU A 92 7.62 1.70 -4.54
N LYS A 93 8.57 2.49 -4.01
CA LYS A 93 9.95 2.01 -3.79
C LYS A 93 9.97 0.78 -2.89
N GLY A 94 10.55 -0.31 -3.40
CA GLY A 94 10.65 -1.58 -2.68
C GLY A 94 9.31 -2.27 -2.45
N VAL A 95 8.30 -2.00 -3.29
CA VAL A 95 7.03 -2.72 -3.26
C VAL A 95 7.22 -4.20 -3.59
N ASP A 96 6.52 -5.06 -2.87
CA ASP A 96 6.49 -6.51 -3.11
C ASP A 96 5.13 -6.97 -3.67
N GLY A 97 4.07 -6.17 -3.49
CA GLY A 97 2.75 -6.41 -4.08
C GLY A 97 1.89 -5.15 -4.16
N ILE A 98 0.94 -5.14 -5.09
CA ILE A 98 0.09 -3.97 -5.37
C ILE A 98 -1.36 -4.42 -5.41
N VAL A 99 -2.24 -3.63 -4.78
CA VAL A 99 -3.69 -3.78 -4.88
C VAL A 99 -4.23 -2.56 -5.60
N PHE A 100 -4.68 -2.73 -6.85
CA PHE A 100 -5.34 -1.63 -7.57
C PHE A 100 -6.82 -1.58 -7.19
N VAL A 101 -7.25 -0.48 -6.58
CA VAL A 101 -8.63 -0.23 -6.15
C VAL A 101 -9.28 0.69 -7.16
N ALA A 102 -10.07 0.10 -8.05
CA ALA A 102 -10.88 0.79 -9.05
C ALA A 102 -12.24 1.20 -8.47
N ASP A 103 -12.71 2.39 -8.82
CA ASP A 103 -14.08 2.82 -8.51
C ASP A 103 -15.03 2.32 -9.61
N SER A 104 -16.06 1.56 -9.24
CA SER A 104 -17.00 0.94 -10.18
C SER A 104 -18.03 1.93 -10.76
N SER A 105 -18.05 3.17 -10.29
CA SER A 105 -18.93 4.21 -10.81
C SER A 105 -18.56 4.56 -12.26
N VAL A 106 -19.54 4.63 -13.14
CA VAL A 106 -19.32 4.80 -14.59
C VAL A 106 -18.53 6.08 -14.90
N ASP A 107 -18.80 7.15 -14.17
CA ASP A 107 -18.12 8.45 -14.26
C ASP A 107 -16.65 8.40 -13.80
N GLN A 108 -16.25 7.36 -13.07
CA GLN A 108 -14.89 7.18 -12.57
C GLN A 108 -14.02 6.29 -13.47
N MET A 109 -14.56 5.75 -14.57
CA MET A 109 -13.80 4.87 -15.49
C MET A 109 -12.54 5.57 -16.05
N GLU A 110 -12.68 6.82 -16.49
CA GLU A 110 -11.55 7.63 -16.98
C GLU A 110 -10.49 7.84 -15.89
N ALA A 111 -10.92 8.07 -14.64
CA ALA A 111 -10.00 8.22 -13.51
C ALA A 111 -9.28 6.91 -13.17
N ASN A 112 -9.96 5.76 -13.28
CA ASN A 112 -9.34 4.44 -13.12
C ASN A 112 -8.25 4.23 -14.18
N LEU A 113 -8.55 4.46 -15.45
CA LEU A 113 -7.61 4.26 -16.56
C LEU A 113 -6.37 5.14 -16.38
N ARG A 114 -6.56 6.45 -16.14
CA ARG A 114 -5.45 7.38 -15.88
C ARG A 114 -4.62 6.97 -14.66
N SER A 115 -5.27 6.52 -13.59
CA SER A 115 -4.54 6.06 -12.41
C SER A 115 -3.78 4.76 -12.66
N LEU A 116 -4.27 3.90 -13.55
CA LEU A 116 -3.58 2.67 -13.94
C LEU A 116 -2.38 3.00 -14.83
N GLU A 117 -2.51 3.91 -15.80
CA GLU A 117 -1.40 4.41 -16.62
C GLU A 117 -0.29 5.05 -15.77
N SER A 118 -0.68 5.89 -14.80
CA SER A 118 0.24 6.47 -13.82
C SER A 118 0.96 5.37 -13.02
N LEU A 119 0.25 4.31 -12.61
CA LEU A 119 0.87 3.16 -11.94
C LEU A 119 1.91 2.47 -12.84
N GLN A 120 1.58 2.17 -14.11
CA GLN A 120 2.52 1.48 -15.01
C GLN A 120 3.78 2.33 -15.24
N THR A 121 3.60 3.63 -15.44
CA THR A 121 4.69 4.59 -15.62
C THR A 121 5.60 4.61 -14.39
N ASN A 122 5.00 4.76 -13.20
CA ASN A 122 5.73 4.82 -11.94
C ASN A 122 6.48 3.51 -11.61
N LEU A 123 5.94 2.35 -12.00
CA LEU A 123 6.62 1.06 -11.84
C LEU A 123 7.79 0.92 -12.81
N THR A 124 7.60 1.34 -14.07
CA THR A 124 8.65 1.31 -15.10
C THR A 124 9.85 2.16 -14.68
N GLU A 125 9.62 3.33 -14.08
CA GLU A 125 10.68 4.17 -13.50
C GLU A 125 11.48 3.46 -12.39
N GLN A 126 10.91 2.42 -11.77
CA GLN A 126 11.58 1.58 -10.77
C GLN A 126 12.13 0.28 -11.34
N ALA A 127 12.18 0.15 -12.67
CA ALA A 127 12.53 -1.08 -13.37
C ALA A 127 11.63 -2.29 -13.00
N LEU A 128 10.37 -2.02 -12.68
CA LEU A 128 9.32 -3.01 -12.47
C LEU A 128 8.30 -2.95 -13.61
N SER A 129 7.66 -4.07 -13.89
CA SER A 129 6.51 -4.15 -14.80
C SER A 129 5.26 -4.60 -14.05
N LEU A 130 4.09 -4.29 -14.62
CA LEU A 130 2.83 -4.95 -14.22
C LEU A 130 2.78 -6.39 -14.69
#